data_AF-A0A1I6KP46-F1
#
_entry.id   AF-A0A1I6KP46-F1
#
_cell.length_a   1.000
_cell.length_b   1.000
_cell.length_c   1.000
_cell.angle_alpha   90.00
_cell.angle_beta   90.00
_cell.angle_gamma   90.00
#
_symmetry.space_group_name_H-M   'P 1'
#
loop_
_entity.id
_entity.type
_entity.pdbx_description
1 polymer ?
#
loop_
_entity_poly.entity_id
_entity_poly.type
_entity_poly.pdbx_seq_one_letter_code
_entity_poly.pdbx_strand_id
1 'polypeptide(L)'
;MTNTFYVAAQVSADGNFADCTYYADQAGTEPIEGSTLHIPRDAGSCNFAQADNTSLLLIGATFKTIGSTPGMNGSNFAPADDENVVTFPMPTNGSIITKGVILLFSTPGQVENLYPSSDPQVLNDGPLTC
;
A
#
# COMPACT_ATOMS: atom_id res chain seq x y z
N MET A 1 -5.90 -15.90 4.72
CA MET A 1 -4.51 -15.43 4.86
C MET A 1 -4.49 -13.94 4.53
N THR A 2 -3.41 -13.23 4.81
CA THR A 2 -3.24 -11.80 4.52
C THR A 2 -1.76 -11.57 4.24
N ASN A 3 -1.42 -10.80 3.21
CA ASN A 3 -0.03 -10.41 2.94
C ASN A 3 0.22 -8.99 3.44
N THR A 4 1.29 -8.75 4.19
CA THR A 4 1.63 -7.43 4.73
C THR A 4 2.94 -6.93 4.14
N PHE A 5 2.93 -5.68 3.67
CA PHE A 5 4.14 -4.91 3.38
C PHE A 5 4.26 -3.78 4.40
N TYR A 6 5.49 -3.41 4.71
CA TYR A 6 5.79 -2.26 5.56
C TYR A 6 6.27 -1.10 4.70
N VAL A 7 5.79 0.10 4.97
CA VAL A 7 6.13 1.30 4.19
C VAL A 7 6.77 2.36 5.08
N ALA A 8 7.93 2.85 4.65
CA ALA A 8 8.51 4.08 5.15
C ALA A 8 8.19 5.21 4.19
N ALA A 9 7.67 6.32 4.71
CA ALA A 9 7.32 7.48 3.92
C ALA A 9 7.98 8.75 4.47
N GLN A 10 8.43 9.60 3.56
CA GLN A 10 8.92 10.94 3.85
C GLN A 10 8.37 11.94 2.83
N VAL A 11 8.34 13.22 3.20
CA VAL A 11 7.96 14.28 2.27
C VAL A 11 8.98 14.30 1.13
N SER A 12 8.47 14.26 -0.10
CA SER A 12 9.30 14.32 -1.30
C SER A 12 10.07 15.64 -1.40
N ALA A 13 11.14 15.65 -2.21
CA ALA A 13 11.99 16.83 -2.39
C ALA A 13 11.24 18.08 -2.90
N ASP A 14 10.11 17.90 -3.59
CA ASP A 14 9.24 18.99 -4.07
C ASP A 14 8.17 19.42 -3.06
N GLY A 15 8.04 18.72 -1.92
CA GLY A 15 7.13 19.04 -0.83
C GLY A 15 5.68 18.57 -1.02
N ASN A 16 5.35 17.90 -2.12
CA ASN A 16 3.95 17.63 -2.50
C ASN A 16 3.51 16.16 -2.35
N PHE A 17 4.46 15.22 -2.33
CA PHE A 17 4.19 13.79 -2.36
C PHE A 17 4.87 13.08 -1.19
N ALA A 18 4.55 11.80 -1.02
CA ALA A 18 5.27 10.90 -0.13
C ALA A 18 6.26 10.05 -0.95
N ASP A 19 7.54 10.25 -0.73
CA ASP A 19 8.59 9.32 -1.20
C ASP A 19 8.51 8.07 -0.32
N CYS A 20 8.17 6.93 -0.93
CA CYS A 20 7.90 5.68 -0.23
C CYS A 20 8.95 4.61 -0.54
N THR A 21 9.40 3.92 0.51
CA THR A 21 10.18 2.69 0.41
C THR A 21 9.38 1.55 1.05
N TYR A 22 9.31 0.40 0.36
CA TYR A 22 8.57 -0.78 0.82
C TYR A 22 9.52 -1.85 1.35
N TYR A 23 9.08 -2.57 2.37
CA TYR A 23 9.88 -3.56 3.09
C TYR A 23 9.06 -4.83 3.34
N ALA A 24 9.78 -5.95 3.44
CA ALA A 24 9.21 -7.22 3.88
C ALA A 24 9.07 -7.31 5.42
N ASP A 25 9.80 -6.47 6.15
CA ASP A 25 9.86 -6.43 7.61
C ASP A 25 9.52 -5.06 8.19
N GLN A 26 9.02 -5.04 9.43
CA GLN A 26 8.65 -3.80 10.11
C GLN A 26 9.86 -2.92 10.44
N ALA A 27 11.00 -3.53 10.73
CA ALA A 27 12.22 -2.81 11.11
C ALA A 27 12.83 -1.99 9.96
N GLY A 28 12.33 -2.17 8.73
CA GLY A 28 12.80 -1.43 7.56
C GLY A 28 14.19 -1.89 7.09
N THR A 29 14.50 -3.17 7.25
CA THR A 29 15.84 -3.73 6.96
C THR A 29 15.87 -4.59 5.70
N GLU A 30 14.72 -5.06 5.21
CA GLU A 30 14.57 -5.88 4.02
C GLU A 30 13.79 -5.12 2.93
N PRO A 31 14.45 -4.19 2.22
CA PRO A 31 13.78 -3.40 1.19
C PRO A 31 13.34 -4.28 0.01
N ILE A 32 12.15 -3.97 -0.52
CA ILE A 32 11.63 -4.57 -1.74
C ILE A 32 11.94 -3.63 -2.90
N GLU A 33 12.73 -4.12 -3.83
CA GLU A 33 13.14 -3.36 -5.01
C GLU A 33 11.99 -3.23 -6.03
N GLY A 34 11.88 -2.04 -6.61
CA GLY A 34 10.88 -1.73 -7.65
C GLY A 34 9.54 -1.24 -7.11
N SER A 35 8.64 -0.90 -8.05
CA SER A 35 7.31 -0.35 -7.73
C SER A 35 6.19 -1.41 -7.76
N THR A 36 6.50 -2.66 -8.13
CA THR A 36 5.52 -3.76 -8.16
C THR A 36 5.77 -4.70 -7.00
N LEU A 37 4.77 -4.82 -6.14
CA LEU A 37 4.76 -5.70 -4.97
C LEU A 37 3.97 -6.97 -5.29
N HIS A 38 4.57 -8.11 -4.98
CA HIS A 38 4.04 -9.43 -5.34
C HIS A 38 3.46 -10.14 -4.12
N ILE A 39 2.24 -10.65 -4.24
CA ILE A 39 1.56 -11.40 -3.18
C ILE A 39 1.11 -12.79 -3.68
N PRO A 40 0.89 -13.77 -2.78
CA PRO A 40 0.28 -15.04 -3.14
C PRO A 40 -1.10 -14.87 -3.80
N ARG A 41 -1.43 -15.77 -4.74
CA ARG A 41 -2.72 -15.75 -5.47
C ARG A 41 -3.96 -15.94 -4.58
N ASP A 42 -3.79 -16.56 -3.43
CA ASP A 42 -4.82 -16.84 -2.43
C ASP A 42 -4.74 -15.93 -1.20
N ALA A 43 -3.92 -14.88 -1.25
CA ALA A 43 -3.74 -13.96 -0.14
C ALA A 43 -5.03 -13.31 0.34
N GLY A 44 -6.03 -13.10 -0.53
CA GLY A 44 -7.36 -12.56 -0.16
C GLY A 44 -7.40 -11.08 0.22
N SER A 45 -6.31 -10.55 0.78
CA SER A 45 -6.10 -9.13 1.03
C SER A 45 -4.62 -8.78 1.04
N CYS A 46 -4.35 -7.50 0.82
CA CYS A 46 -3.04 -6.89 0.98
C CYS A 46 -3.13 -5.82 2.08
N ASN A 47 -2.14 -5.83 2.96
CA ASN A 47 -1.95 -4.86 4.02
C ASN A 47 -0.73 -3.99 3.74
N PHE A 48 -0.85 -2.71 4.05
CA PHE A 48 0.27 -1.79 4.21
C PHE A 48 0.29 -1.33 5.67
N ALA A 49 1.36 -1.66 6.38
CA ALA A 49 1.66 -1.19 7.72
C ALA A 49 2.85 -0.22 7.69
N GLN A 50 3.06 0.53 8.76
CA GLN A 50 4.18 1.45 8.85
C GLN A 50 5.47 0.70 9.18
N ALA A 51 6.56 1.03 8.47
CA ALA A 51 7.89 0.66 8.90
C ALA A 51 8.37 1.59 10.03
N ASP A 52 9.22 1.08 10.92
CA ASP A 52 9.68 1.81 12.12
C ASP A 52 10.48 3.08 11.78
N ASN A 53 11.05 3.16 10.58
CA ASN A 53 11.83 4.29 10.08
C ASN A 53 11.01 5.32 9.29
N THR A 54 9.68 5.21 9.25
CA THR A 54 8.82 6.20 8.57
C THR A 54 8.82 7.56 9.27
N SER A 55 8.69 8.64 8.50
CA SER A 55 8.54 10.01 9.04
C SER A 55 7.13 10.57 8.90
N LEU A 56 6.29 9.91 8.09
CA LEU A 56 4.88 10.26 7.90
C LEU A 56 3.96 9.17 8.43
N LEU A 57 2.73 9.57 8.78
CA LEU A 57 1.67 8.70 9.29
C LEU A 57 0.78 8.20 8.15
N LEU A 58 0.59 6.89 8.03
CA LEU A 58 -0.33 6.30 7.05
C LEU A 58 -1.78 6.47 7.53
N ILE A 59 -2.62 7.09 6.70
CA ILE A 59 -4.01 7.43 7.07
C ILE A 59 -5.06 6.78 6.16
N GLY A 60 -4.64 6.21 5.03
CA GLY A 60 -5.55 5.53 4.11
C GLY A 60 -4.90 5.23 2.77
N ALA A 61 -5.72 4.70 1.87
CA ALA A 61 -5.35 4.51 0.48
C ALA A 61 -6.56 4.54 -0.44
N THR A 62 -6.29 4.80 -1.71
CA THR A 62 -7.20 4.51 -2.82
C THR A 62 -6.59 3.45 -3.71
N PHE A 63 -7.39 2.58 -4.31
CA PHE A 63 -6.87 1.51 -5.17
C PHE A 63 -7.80 1.18 -6.32
N LYS A 64 -7.25 0.78 -7.48
CA LYS A 64 -8.06 0.32 -8.62
C LYS A 64 -7.34 -0.76 -9.40
N THR A 65 -8.09 -1.73 -9.91
CA THR A 65 -7.56 -2.71 -10.85
C THR A 65 -7.14 -2.02 -12.15
N ILE A 66 -5.87 -2.18 -12.52
CA ILE A 66 -5.31 -1.62 -13.76
C ILE A 66 -5.99 -2.27 -14.97
N GLY A 67 -6.30 -1.47 -15.99
CA GLY A 67 -7.03 -1.92 -17.19
C GLY A 67 -8.56 -2.00 -17.02
N SER A 68 -9.09 -1.77 -15.81
CA SER A 68 -10.53 -1.65 -15.59
C SER A 68 -11.05 -0.26 -15.94
N THR A 69 -12.38 -0.12 -16.06
CA THR A 69 -13.03 1.18 -16.28
C THR A 69 -12.63 2.20 -15.19
N PRO A 70 -12.16 3.40 -15.58
CA PRO A 70 -11.84 4.47 -14.65
C PRO A 70 -13.05 4.83 -13.78
N GLY A 71 -12.83 5.00 -12.48
CA GLY A 71 -13.88 5.43 -11.56
C GLY A 71 -13.55 5.11 -10.11
N MET A 72 -13.82 6.08 -9.25
CA MET A 72 -13.64 6.00 -7.81
C MET A 72 -14.99 6.01 -7.09
N ASN A 73 -15.12 5.23 -6.03
CA ASN A 73 -16.27 5.17 -5.13
C ASN A 73 -15.82 4.60 -3.76
N GLY A 74 -16.72 4.53 -2.79
CA GLY A 74 -16.38 4.05 -1.44
C GLY A 74 -15.79 2.64 -1.38
N SER A 75 -15.98 1.79 -2.40
CA SER A 75 -15.45 0.42 -2.43
C SER A 75 -13.97 0.33 -2.85
N ASN A 76 -13.38 1.44 -3.28
CA ASN A 76 -11.96 1.53 -3.70
C ASN A 76 -11.18 2.57 -2.88
N PHE A 77 -11.72 2.92 -1.71
CA PHE A 77 -11.03 3.63 -0.66
C PHE A 77 -10.89 2.70 0.55
N ALA A 78 -9.71 2.68 1.16
CA ALA A 78 -9.41 1.93 2.38
C ALA A 78 -8.82 2.90 3.41
N PRO A 79 -9.58 3.30 4.45
CA PRO A 79 -9.00 4.06 5.55
C PRO A 79 -7.99 3.20 6.30
N ALA A 80 -7.00 3.84 6.93
CA ALA A 80 -6.17 3.14 7.90
C ALA A 80 -6.97 2.83 9.17
N ASP A 81 -6.66 1.72 9.84
CA ASP A 81 -7.20 1.38 11.16
C ASP A 81 -6.50 2.15 12.31
N ASP A 82 -6.85 1.79 13.55
CA ASP A 82 -6.31 2.43 14.76
C ASP A 82 -4.80 2.16 14.94
N GLU A 83 -4.26 1.15 14.25
CA GLU A 83 -2.84 0.81 14.17
C GLU A 83 -2.14 1.37 12.92
N ASN A 84 -2.79 2.30 12.20
CA ASN A 84 -2.30 2.89 10.96
C ASN A 84 -2.02 1.88 9.83
N VAL A 85 -2.77 0.77 9.81
CA VAL A 85 -2.70 -0.26 8.76
C VAL A 85 -3.81 -0.05 7.75
N VAL A 86 -3.45 -0.08 6.47
CA VAL A 86 -4.40 -0.06 5.35
C VAL A 86 -4.58 -1.48 4.83
N THR A 87 -5.82 -1.94 4.74
CA THR A 87 -6.18 -3.25 4.16
C THR A 87 -7.12 -3.10 2.98
N PHE A 88 -6.84 -3.80 1.88
CA PHE A 88 -7.79 -3.92 0.77
C PHE A 88 -7.87 -5.35 0.20
N PRO A 89 -9.03 -5.75 -0.33
CA PRO A 89 -9.24 -7.11 -0.80
C PRO A 89 -8.47 -7.40 -2.10
N MET A 90 -8.04 -8.65 -2.28
CA MET A 90 -7.45 -9.18 -3.50
C MET A 90 -8.20 -10.46 -3.90
N PRO A 91 -8.40 -10.73 -5.20
CA PRO A 91 -9.16 -11.90 -5.63
C PRO A 91 -8.42 -13.20 -5.28
N THR A 92 -9.17 -14.19 -4.80
CA THR A 92 -8.68 -15.55 -4.49
C THR A 92 -9.16 -16.60 -5.49
N ASN A 93 -9.90 -16.18 -6.52
CA ASN A 93 -10.54 -17.05 -7.50
C ASN A 93 -9.59 -17.57 -8.61
N GLY A 94 -8.27 -17.47 -8.40
CA GLY A 94 -7.25 -17.83 -9.39
C GLY A 94 -7.03 -16.82 -10.51
N SER A 95 -7.76 -15.69 -10.54
CA SER A 95 -7.50 -14.60 -11.49
C SER A 95 -6.28 -13.78 -11.07
N ILE A 96 -5.36 -13.55 -12.00
CA ILE A 96 -4.22 -12.65 -11.80
C ILE A 96 -4.65 -11.24 -12.18
N ILE A 97 -4.49 -10.30 -11.27
CA ILE A 97 -4.77 -8.88 -11.47
C ILE A 97 -3.63 -8.03 -10.90
N THR A 98 -3.53 -6.81 -11.43
CA THR A 98 -2.71 -5.76 -10.81
C THR A 98 -3.61 -4.67 -10.29
N LYS A 99 -3.41 -4.24 -9.04
CA LYS A 99 -4.00 -3.02 -8.50
C LYS A 99 -2.97 -1.90 -8.48
N GLY A 100 -3.31 -0.74 -9.03
CA GLY A 100 -2.63 0.51 -8.70
C GLY A 100 -3.18 0.99 -7.36
N VAL A 101 -2.28 1.38 -6.46
CA VAL A 101 -2.63 1.83 -5.11
C VAL A 101 -1.99 3.19 -4.91
N ILE A 102 -2.71 4.15 -4.33
CA ILE A 102 -2.15 5.42 -3.85
C ILE A 102 -2.32 5.40 -2.35
N LEU A 103 -1.21 5.36 -1.61
CA LEU A 103 -1.19 5.50 -0.16
C LEU A 103 -1.28 6.99 0.18
N LEU A 104 -2.01 7.31 1.24
CA LEU A 104 -2.21 8.67 1.72
C LEU A 104 -1.54 8.80 3.09
N PHE A 105 -0.65 9.77 3.20
CA PHE A 105 0.08 10.06 4.43
C PHE A 105 -0.22 11.45 4.96
N SER A 106 0.02 11.65 6.25
CA SER A 106 -0.06 12.95 6.93
C SER A 106 1.17 13.14 7.83
N THR A 107 1.47 14.40 8.15
CA THR A 107 2.38 14.75 9.26
C THR A 107 1.88 14.13 10.57
N PRO A 108 2.76 13.50 11.38
CA PRO A 108 2.39 12.97 12.69
C PRO A 108 1.98 14.07 13.69
N GLY A 109 1.02 13.76 14.57
CA GLY A 109 0.58 14.63 15.67
C GLY A 109 -0.34 15.78 15.26
N GLN A 110 -0.10 16.43 14.12
CA GLN A 110 -0.97 17.46 13.56
C GLN A 110 -1.02 17.31 12.03
N VAL A 111 -2.22 17.38 11.44
CA VAL A 111 -2.38 17.36 9.98
C VAL A 111 -2.04 18.73 9.40
N GLU A 112 -0.86 18.86 8.79
CA GLU A 112 -0.42 20.06 8.09
C GLU A 112 -0.71 19.96 6.59
N ASN A 113 -0.49 18.77 6.01
CA ASN A 113 -0.77 18.47 4.62
C ASN A 113 -1.04 16.97 4.43
N LEU A 114 -1.60 16.60 3.28
CA LEU A 114 -1.76 15.22 2.84
C LEU A 114 -0.76 14.92 1.72
N TYR A 115 0.00 13.84 1.88
CA TYR A 115 1.07 13.44 0.97
C TYR A 115 0.67 12.12 0.30
N PRO A 116 0.18 12.14 -0.95
CA PRO A 116 -0.08 10.92 -1.70
C PRO A 116 1.23 10.28 -2.15
N SER A 117 1.30 8.95 -2.16
CA SER A 117 2.37 8.22 -2.83
C SER A 117 2.17 8.22 -4.35
N SER A 118 3.24 7.97 -5.10
CA SER A 118 3.22 7.91 -6.57
C SER A 118 3.00 6.51 -7.14
N ASP A 119 2.28 5.65 -6.41
CA ASP A 119 1.94 4.26 -6.78
C ASP A 119 2.96 3.17 -6.44
N PRO A 120 2.69 2.29 -5.44
CA PRO A 120 2.97 0.88 -5.63
C PRO A 120 1.87 0.24 -6.48
N GLN A 121 2.28 -0.72 -7.30
CA GLN A 121 1.39 -1.69 -7.92
C GLN A 121 1.41 -2.96 -7.07
N VAL A 122 0.25 -3.58 -6.84
CA VAL A 122 0.16 -4.88 -6.16
C VAL A 122 -0.35 -5.93 -7.13
N LEU A 123 0.44 -6.97 -7.35
CA LEU A 123 0.20 -8.07 -8.27
C LEU A 123 0.05 -9.38 -7.50
N ASN A 124 -1.03 -10.13 -7.74
CA ASN A 124 -1.24 -11.46 -7.16
C ASN A 124 -0.79 -12.57 -8.13
N ASP A 125 0.50 -12.67 -8.41
CA ASP A 125 1.07 -13.69 -9.30
C ASP A 125 1.82 -14.81 -8.57
N GLY A 126 2.09 -14.63 -7.28
CA GLY A 126 2.86 -15.56 -6.45
C GLY A 126 2.24 -16.96 -6.34
N PRO A 127 3.04 -17.97 -5.92
CA PRO A 127 2.57 -19.34 -5.80
C PRO A 127 1.40 -19.44 -4.82
N LEU A 128 0.48 -20.38 -5.08
CA LEU A 128 -0.50 -20.81 -4.07
C LEU A 128 0.27 -21.52 -2.96
N THR A 129 0.32 -20.95 -1.77
CA THR A 129 0.91 -21.63 -0.62
C THR A 129 -0.09 -22.69 -0.14
N CYS A 130 0.23 -23.96 -0.38
CA CYS A 130 -0.57 -25.12 0.01
C CYS A 130 -0.60 -25.34 1.53
#